data_AF-A0A914C7F7-F1
#
_entry.id   AF-A0A914C7F7-F1
#
_cell.length_a   1.000
_cell.length_b   1.000
_cell.length_c   1.000
_cell.angle_alpha   90.00
_cell.angle_beta   90.00
_cell.angle_gamma   90.00
#
_symmetry.space_group_name_H-M   'P 1'
#
loop_
_entity.id
_entity.type
_entity.pdbx_description
1 polymer ?
#
loop_
_entity_poly.entity_id
_entity_poly.type
_entity_poly.pdbx_seq_one_letter_code
_entity_poly.pdbx_strand_id
1 'polypeptide(L)'
;MAENDGHRAVFTPINCSPTPYITGGNLPYRYDLVSFHFHHLSEHTVNGNHYPLEVHFVLTRHGKPLSTTITDTTSTQAAAIAVFFKRGSEPTPIDPLVQAMQTILPASGNTATVKSYDISSLLPKNKSLYYRYKGSLGEGPPCNEAFLWTVMKQTKPVTQSQIDLFTQLNKNVDNGYPFNNRQFSQRMNMP
;
A
#
# COMPACT_ATOMS: atom_id res chain seq x y z
N MET A 1 9.94 -3.93 9.64
CA MET A 1 9.09 -4.75 10.51
C MET A 1 7.82 -5.07 9.75
N ALA A 2 7.31 -6.29 9.84
CA ALA A 2 5.97 -6.66 9.41
C ALA A 2 5.09 -6.83 10.65
N GLU A 3 3.84 -6.42 10.56
CA GLU A 3 2.84 -6.49 11.62
C GLU A 3 1.49 -6.89 11.02
N ASN A 4 0.76 -7.74 11.74
CA ASN A 4 -0.66 -7.98 11.48
C ASN A 4 -1.46 -7.03 12.38
N ASP A 5 -2.03 -5.96 11.81
CA ASP A 5 -2.77 -4.94 12.59
C ASP A 5 -4.23 -5.34 12.89
N GLY A 6 -4.58 -6.60 12.63
CA GLY A 6 -5.96 -7.12 12.73
C GLY A 6 -6.76 -6.99 11.45
N HIS A 7 -6.29 -6.18 10.50
CA HIS A 7 -6.95 -5.94 9.22
C HIS A 7 -6.05 -6.32 8.03
N ARG A 8 -4.76 -5.99 8.09
CA ARG A 8 -3.80 -6.07 7.00
C ARG A 8 -2.43 -6.43 7.54
N ALA A 9 -1.54 -6.80 6.62
CA ALA A 9 -0.12 -6.87 6.89
C ALA A 9 0.50 -5.50 6.57
N VAL A 10 0.97 -4.83 7.61
CA VAL A 10 1.63 -3.53 7.53
C VAL A 10 3.12 -3.72 7.67
N PHE A 11 3.88 -3.06 6.80
CA PHE A 11 5.32 -3.09 6.76
C PHE A 11 5.88 -1.70 7.02
N THR A 12 6.64 -1.57 8.11
CA THR A 12 7.26 -0.32 8.54
C THR A 12 8.77 -0.40 8.36
N PRO A 13 9.43 0.55 7.68
CA PRO A 13 10.89 0.63 7.63
C PRO A 13 11.45 0.75 9.05
N ILE A 14 12.37 -0.14 9.41
CA ILE A 14 13.12 -0.08 10.68
C ILE A 14 14.61 -0.12 10.35
N ASN A 15 15.41 0.64 11.09
CA ASN A 15 16.87 0.70 10.91
C ASN A 15 17.31 1.11 9.48
N CYS A 16 16.50 1.91 8.77
CA CYS A 16 16.86 2.47 7.47
C CYS A 16 17.48 3.86 7.66
N SER A 17 18.73 4.05 7.25
CA SER A 17 19.38 5.36 7.23
C SER A 17 20.02 5.61 5.85
N PRO A 18 19.52 6.58 5.07
CA PRO A 18 18.32 7.38 5.34
C PRO A 18 17.03 6.54 5.25
N THR A 19 15.93 7.03 5.85
CA THR A 19 14.59 6.51 5.60
C THR A 19 14.30 6.53 4.09
N PRO A 20 13.72 5.45 3.50
CA PRO A 20 13.33 5.46 2.10
C PRO A 20 12.40 6.63 1.78
N TYR A 21 12.57 7.26 0.62
CA TYR A 21 11.80 8.45 0.25
C TYR A 21 11.57 8.52 -1.26
N ILE A 22 10.65 9.39 -1.68
CA ILE A 22 10.38 9.73 -3.08
C ILE A 22 10.49 11.24 -3.31
N THR A 23 10.87 11.61 -4.53
CA THR A 23 10.88 12.98 -5.06
C THR A 23 10.59 12.94 -6.57
N GLY A 24 10.34 14.10 -7.19
CA GLY A 24 10.09 14.19 -8.63
C GLY A 24 8.68 13.75 -9.03
N GLY A 25 8.45 13.47 -10.32
CA GLY A 25 7.12 13.03 -10.81
C GLY A 25 6.00 14.01 -10.44
N ASN A 26 6.27 15.32 -10.56
CA ASN A 26 5.38 16.42 -10.18
C ASN A 26 4.89 16.35 -8.72
N LEU A 27 5.66 15.73 -7.82
CA LEU A 27 5.45 15.85 -6.38
C LEU A 27 6.01 17.19 -5.88
N PRO A 28 5.25 17.95 -5.09
CA PRO A 28 5.68 19.29 -4.64
C PRO A 28 6.73 19.25 -3.53
N TYR A 29 6.90 18.10 -2.88
CA TYR A 29 7.84 17.91 -1.77
C TYR A 29 8.62 16.61 -1.93
N ARG A 30 9.66 16.45 -1.10
CA ARG A 30 10.17 15.14 -0.72
C ARG A 30 9.21 14.50 0.27
N TYR A 31 8.89 13.22 0.05
CA TYR A 31 8.08 12.43 0.97
C TYR A 31 8.85 11.21 1.46
N ASP A 32 8.94 11.05 2.77
CA ASP A 32 9.55 9.89 3.40
C ASP A 32 8.49 8.79 3.59
N LEU A 33 8.91 7.53 3.40
CA LEU A 33 8.06 6.37 3.57
C LEU A 33 7.77 6.14 5.06
N VAL A 34 6.49 6.09 5.40
CA VAL A 34 6.02 5.73 6.75
C VAL A 34 5.79 4.23 6.84
N SER A 35 4.99 3.69 5.93
CA SER A 35 4.66 2.27 5.88
C SER A 35 4.21 1.86 4.49
N PHE A 36 4.10 0.56 4.25
CA PHE A 36 3.36 0.03 3.12
C PHE A 36 2.56 -1.19 3.53
N HIS A 37 1.46 -1.47 2.83
CA HIS A 37 0.61 -2.62 3.09
C HIS A 37 -0.03 -3.08 1.79
N PHE A 38 -0.59 -4.29 1.80
CA PHE A 38 -1.21 -4.89 0.63
C PHE A 38 -2.71 -5.06 0.84
N HIS A 39 -3.46 -4.89 -0.24
CA HIS A 39 -4.85 -5.27 -0.35
C HIS A 39 -4.97 -6.46 -1.29
N HIS A 40 -5.72 -7.49 -0.85
CA HIS A 40 -6.19 -8.54 -1.76
C HIS A 40 -7.44 -8.08 -2.48
N LEU A 41 -7.48 -8.30 -3.80
CA LEU A 41 -8.05 -7.46 -4.85
C LEU A 41 -7.78 -5.96 -4.64
N SER A 42 -7.35 -5.31 -5.71
CA SER A 42 -7.03 -3.89 -5.71
C SER A 42 -8.19 -3.02 -5.22
N GLU A 43 -7.90 -1.91 -4.54
CA GLU A 43 -8.93 -0.93 -4.19
C GLU A 43 -9.28 -0.09 -5.42
N HIS A 44 -8.26 0.31 -6.18
CA HIS A 44 -8.45 0.94 -7.46
C HIS A 44 -8.91 -0.06 -8.51
N THR A 45 -9.71 0.40 -9.45
CA THR A 45 -10.09 -0.36 -10.65
C THR A 45 -9.57 0.32 -11.90
N VAL A 46 -9.28 -0.49 -12.92
CA VAL A 46 -8.98 0.01 -14.27
C VAL A 46 -10.05 -0.55 -15.20
N ASN A 47 -10.82 0.35 -15.82
CA ASN A 47 -12.00 0.00 -16.62
C ASN A 47 -12.99 -0.91 -15.84
N GLY A 48 -13.19 -0.62 -14.56
CA GLY A 48 -14.08 -1.38 -13.68
C GLY A 48 -13.54 -2.74 -13.21
N ASN A 49 -12.32 -3.12 -13.59
CA ASN A 49 -11.72 -4.40 -13.22
C ASN A 49 -10.69 -4.24 -12.09
N HIS A 50 -10.71 -5.19 -11.16
CA HIS A 50 -9.73 -5.29 -10.09
C HIS A 50 -8.52 -6.12 -10.52
N TYR A 51 -7.34 -5.75 -10.00
CA TYR A 51 -6.14 -6.57 -10.02
C TYR A 51 -6.10 -7.50 -8.80
N PRO A 52 -5.45 -8.68 -8.87
CA PRO A 52 -5.38 -9.62 -7.75
C PRO A 52 -4.83 -9.07 -6.43
N LEU A 53 -3.83 -8.20 -6.48
CA LEU A 53 -3.33 -7.44 -5.32
C LEU A 53 -3.00 -6.00 -5.71
N GLU A 54 -2.97 -5.13 -4.71
CA GLU A 54 -2.46 -3.77 -4.79
C GLU A 54 -1.63 -3.47 -3.53
N VAL A 55 -0.44 -2.88 -3.71
CA VAL A 55 0.34 -2.36 -2.58
C VAL A 55 0.16 -0.85 -2.50
N HIS A 56 -0.01 -0.35 -1.28
CA HIS A 56 -0.04 1.06 -0.96
C HIS A 56 1.20 1.42 -0.15
N PHE A 57 1.92 2.44 -0.61
CA PHE A 57 2.96 3.10 0.17
C PHE A 57 2.37 4.36 0.77
N VAL A 58 2.42 4.50 2.09
CA VAL A 58 2.00 5.69 2.83
C VAL A 58 3.22 6.56 3.09
N LEU A 59 3.21 7.79 2.61
CA LEU A 59 4.35 8.71 2.72
C LEU A 59 3.92 10.07 3.26
N THR A 60 4.82 10.71 4.00
CA THR A 60 4.60 12.05 4.55
C THR A 60 5.70 12.99 4.09
N ARG A 61 5.37 14.27 3.96
CA ARG A 61 6.37 15.30 3.66
C ARG A 61 7.54 15.18 4.64
N HIS A 62 8.76 15.31 4.12
CA HIS A 62 9.97 15.20 4.93
C HIS A 62 9.91 16.06 6.20
N GLY A 63 10.17 15.43 7.35
CA GLY A 63 10.11 16.08 8.66
C GLY A 63 8.70 16.38 9.18
N LYS A 64 7.64 15.85 8.56
CA LYS A 64 6.25 15.99 9.02
C LYS A 64 5.69 14.63 9.46
N PRO A 65 5.12 14.53 10.69
CA PRO A 65 4.53 13.28 11.16
C PRO A 65 3.19 13.01 10.49
N LEU A 66 2.84 11.73 10.34
CA LEU A 66 1.59 11.31 9.70
C LEU A 66 0.37 12.01 10.32
N SER A 67 0.31 12.09 11.64
CA SER A 67 -0.79 12.69 12.41
C SER A 67 -1.14 14.14 12.03
N THR A 68 -0.17 14.94 11.57
CA THR A 68 -0.43 16.31 11.12
C THR A 68 -0.64 16.41 9.61
N THR A 69 -0.06 15.48 8.84
CA THR A 69 -0.24 15.48 7.39
C THR A 69 -1.62 15.00 6.96
N ILE A 70 -2.22 14.05 7.68
CA ILE A 70 -3.54 13.47 7.33
C ILE A 70 -4.72 14.39 7.67
N THR A 71 -4.50 15.42 8.47
CA THR A 71 -5.53 16.40 8.84
C THR A 71 -5.52 17.65 7.97
N ASP A 72 -4.43 17.88 7.24
CA ASP A 72 -4.34 19.00 6.30
C ASP A 72 -4.78 18.54 4.91
N THR A 73 -6.04 18.84 4.58
CA THR A 73 -6.64 18.57 3.25
C THR A 73 -6.36 19.67 2.23
N THR A 74 -5.80 20.80 2.67
CA THR A 74 -5.56 21.96 1.81
C THR A 74 -4.21 21.86 1.11
N SER A 75 -3.20 21.36 1.82
CA SER A 75 -1.88 21.09 1.28
C SER A 75 -1.69 19.60 0.97
N THR A 76 -0.78 19.28 0.08
CA THR A 76 -0.45 17.88 -0.27
C THR A 76 0.64 17.37 0.67
N GLN A 77 0.45 17.45 1.98
CA GLN A 77 1.48 17.03 2.95
C GLN A 77 1.60 15.51 3.09
N ALA A 78 0.56 14.76 2.73
CA ALA A 78 0.59 13.31 2.60
C ALA A 78 0.60 12.89 1.12
N ALA A 79 1.29 11.79 0.83
CA ALA A 79 1.30 11.17 -0.49
C ALA A 79 1.13 9.66 -0.36
N ALA A 80 0.53 9.06 -1.39
CA ALA A 80 0.43 7.61 -1.49
C ALA A 80 0.87 7.15 -2.88
N ILE A 81 1.52 5.99 -2.94
CA ILE A 81 1.80 5.29 -4.20
C ILE A 81 1.03 3.96 -4.20
N ALA A 82 0.31 3.69 -5.28
CA ALA A 82 -0.31 2.40 -5.54
C ALA A 82 0.42 1.65 -6.65
N VAL A 83 0.70 0.36 -6.45
CA VAL A 83 1.19 -0.54 -7.51
C VAL A 83 0.32 -1.79 -7.58
N PHE A 84 -0.23 -2.05 -8.76
CA PHE A 84 -1.00 -3.26 -9.03
C PHE A 84 -0.11 -4.47 -9.25
N PHE A 85 -0.59 -5.63 -8.83
CA PHE A 85 0.01 -6.92 -9.15
C PHE A 85 -0.90 -7.74 -10.05
N LYS A 86 -0.30 -8.38 -11.05
CA LYS A 86 -0.98 -9.29 -11.97
C LYS A 86 -0.47 -10.71 -11.75
N ARG A 87 -1.39 -11.67 -11.75
CA ARG A 87 -1.03 -13.10 -11.64
C ARG A 87 -0.07 -13.47 -12.77
N GLY A 88 1.02 -14.14 -12.43
CA GLY A 88 2.02 -14.65 -13.37
C GLY A 88 2.94 -15.69 -12.72
N SER A 89 3.88 -16.22 -13.50
CA SER A 89 4.88 -17.21 -13.09
C SER A 89 6.30 -16.63 -12.97
N GLU A 90 6.47 -15.35 -13.22
CA GLU A 90 7.76 -14.65 -13.13
C GLU A 90 8.23 -14.51 -11.68
N PRO A 91 9.55 -14.36 -11.45
CA PRO A 91 10.09 -13.98 -10.14
C PRO A 91 9.38 -12.75 -9.58
N THR A 92 8.93 -12.86 -8.34
CA THR A 92 8.01 -11.92 -7.72
C THR A 92 8.76 -11.11 -6.67
N PRO A 93 8.57 -9.78 -6.63
CA PRO A 93 9.26 -8.93 -5.66
C PRO A 93 8.78 -9.20 -4.22
N ILE A 94 7.71 -9.98 -4.02
CA ILE A 94 7.11 -10.29 -2.73
C ILE A 94 7.79 -11.49 -2.05
N ASP A 95 8.57 -12.31 -2.76
CA ASP A 95 9.21 -13.51 -2.19
C ASP A 95 9.91 -13.26 -0.84
N PRO A 96 10.71 -12.19 -0.66
CA PRO A 96 11.37 -11.94 0.63
C PRO A 96 10.42 -11.58 1.78
N LEU A 97 9.18 -11.18 1.48
CA LEU A 97 8.15 -10.83 2.45
C LEU A 97 7.32 -12.04 2.90
N VAL A 98 7.27 -13.11 2.10
CA VAL A 98 6.41 -14.28 2.34
C VAL A 98 6.69 -14.93 3.70
N GLN A 99 7.96 -15.08 4.09
CA GLN A 99 8.30 -15.68 5.37
C GLN A 99 7.78 -14.83 6.54
N ALA A 100 7.98 -13.51 6.48
CA ALA A 100 7.49 -12.60 7.51
C ALA A 100 5.96 -12.60 7.58
N MET A 101 5.30 -12.62 6.41
CA MET A 101 3.85 -12.77 6.30
C MET A 101 3.37 -14.01 7.05
N GLN A 102 3.90 -15.19 6.73
CA GLN A 102 3.54 -16.46 7.38
C GLN A 102 3.68 -16.41 8.91
N THR A 103 4.66 -15.66 9.43
CA THR A 103 4.84 -15.45 10.87
C THR A 103 3.78 -14.55 11.48
N ILE A 104 3.33 -13.50 10.79
CA ILE A 104 2.36 -12.54 11.34
C ILE A 104 0.90 -12.94 11.11
N LEU A 105 0.61 -13.78 10.11
CA LEU A 105 -0.75 -14.22 9.78
C LEU A 105 -1.56 -14.82 10.93
N PRO A 106 -0.99 -15.64 11.84
CA PRO A 106 -1.80 -16.41 12.79
C PRO A 106 -2.69 -15.58 13.72
N ALA A 107 -2.27 -14.37 14.12
CA ALA A 107 -3.04 -13.53 15.04
C ALA A 107 -2.73 -12.04 14.86
N SER A 108 -3.74 -11.20 15.15
CA SER A 108 -3.57 -9.75 15.27
C SER A 108 -2.53 -9.42 16.36
N GLY A 109 -1.71 -8.39 16.11
CA GLY A 109 -0.61 -7.98 16.98
C GLY A 109 0.68 -8.79 16.79
N ASN A 110 0.66 -9.86 15.99
CA ASN A 110 1.90 -10.57 15.66
C ASN A 110 2.81 -9.68 14.83
N THR A 111 4.09 -9.70 15.15
CA THR A 111 5.14 -8.96 14.44
C THR A 111 6.27 -9.88 14.00
N ALA A 112 6.96 -9.49 12.93
CA ALA A 112 8.14 -10.18 12.44
C ALA A 112 9.15 -9.17 11.88
N THR A 113 10.44 -9.46 12.06
CA THR A 113 11.49 -8.73 11.34
C THR A 113 11.63 -9.29 9.95
N VAL A 114 11.45 -8.44 8.94
CA VAL A 114 11.79 -8.78 7.55
C VAL A 114 13.31 -8.69 7.41
N LYS A 115 13.94 -9.68 6.78
CA LYS A 115 15.35 -9.60 6.37
C LYS A 115 15.55 -8.38 5.47
N SER A 116 16.81 -7.93 5.32
CA SER A 116 17.13 -6.79 4.44
C SER A 116 16.43 -6.94 3.08
N TYR A 117 15.60 -5.96 2.75
CA TYR A 117 14.69 -6.00 1.61
C TYR A 117 14.74 -4.67 0.86
N ASP A 118 14.99 -4.74 -0.44
CA ASP A 118 14.92 -3.57 -1.31
C ASP A 118 13.46 -3.25 -1.63
N ILE A 119 12.90 -2.27 -0.93
CA ILE A 119 11.52 -1.81 -1.10
C ILE A 119 11.29 -1.30 -2.53
N SER A 120 12.31 -0.77 -3.21
CA SER A 120 12.19 -0.28 -4.58
C SER A 120 11.86 -1.40 -5.57
N SER A 121 12.12 -2.66 -5.21
CA SER A 121 11.75 -3.83 -6.00
C SER A 121 10.24 -3.99 -6.19
N LEU A 122 9.41 -3.41 -5.32
CA LEU A 122 7.95 -3.36 -5.46
C LEU A 122 7.49 -2.33 -6.50
N LEU A 123 8.35 -1.37 -6.86
CA LEU A 123 8.02 -0.38 -7.88
C LEU A 123 8.25 -0.97 -9.29
N PRO A 124 7.50 -0.49 -10.31
CA PRO A 124 7.78 -0.84 -11.69
C PRO A 124 9.11 -0.25 -12.16
N LYS A 125 9.69 -0.88 -13.20
CA LYS A 125 10.90 -0.38 -13.85
C LYS A 125 10.62 0.99 -14.48
N ASN A 126 9.56 1.09 -15.28
CA ASN A 126 9.11 2.36 -15.83
C ASN A 126 8.22 3.09 -14.83
N LYS A 127 8.68 4.26 -14.37
CA LYS A 127 7.97 5.11 -13.40
C LYS A 127 7.34 6.35 -14.03
N SER A 128 7.42 6.53 -15.35
CA SER A 128 6.89 7.72 -16.03
C SER A 128 5.39 7.64 -16.31
N LEU A 129 4.79 6.45 -16.26
CA LEU A 129 3.37 6.23 -16.55
C LEU A 129 2.61 5.97 -15.26
N TYR A 130 1.84 6.96 -14.82
CA TYR A 130 1.01 6.92 -13.63
C TYR A 130 -0.22 7.81 -13.78
N TYR A 131 -1.22 7.57 -12.94
CA TYR A 131 -2.32 8.50 -12.70
C TYR A 131 -2.07 9.26 -11.40
N ARG A 132 -2.50 10.52 -11.34
CA ARG A 132 -2.29 11.42 -10.19
C ARG A 132 -3.61 12.09 -9.84
N TYR A 133 -4.02 11.99 -8.58
CA TYR A 133 -5.23 12.63 -8.09
C TYR A 133 -5.14 12.90 -6.58
N LYS A 134 -5.99 13.78 -6.05
CA LYS A 134 -6.15 13.99 -4.59
C LYS A 134 -7.27 13.08 -4.08
N GLY A 135 -7.08 12.46 -2.92
CA GLY A 135 -8.10 11.63 -2.29
C GLY A 135 -7.76 11.27 -0.85
N SER A 136 -8.49 10.33 -0.27
CA SER A 136 -8.22 9.78 1.07
C SER A 136 -7.47 8.46 1.01
N LEU A 137 -7.02 7.93 2.15
CA LEU A 137 -6.70 6.51 2.25
C LEU A 137 -8.00 5.70 2.17
N GLY A 138 -7.94 4.53 1.51
CA GLY A 138 -9.03 3.54 1.52
C GLY A 138 -9.12 2.76 2.83
N GLU A 139 -8.27 3.09 3.81
CA GLU A 139 -8.01 2.21 4.95
C GLU A 139 -9.02 2.30 6.10
N GLY A 140 -9.89 3.32 6.12
CA GLY A 140 -10.90 3.56 7.16
C GLY A 140 -10.95 5.02 7.63
N PRO A 141 -11.91 5.40 8.50
CA PRO A 141 -11.96 6.75 9.06
C PRO A 141 -10.67 7.13 9.81
N PRO A 142 -10.24 8.41 9.79
CA PRO A 142 -10.87 9.53 9.09
C PRO A 142 -10.55 9.52 7.58
N CYS A 143 -11.58 9.51 6.74
CA CYS A 143 -11.48 9.50 5.27
C CYS A 143 -11.10 10.89 4.70
N ASN A 144 -10.10 11.54 5.29
CA ASN A 144 -9.68 12.89 4.90
C ASN A 144 -9.02 12.86 3.52
N GLU A 145 -9.43 13.76 2.62
CA GLU A 145 -8.85 13.92 1.27
C GLU A 145 -7.48 14.62 1.29
N ALA A 146 -6.57 14.16 2.15
CA ALA A 146 -5.25 14.74 2.39
C ALA A 146 -4.13 14.14 1.51
N PHE A 147 -4.41 13.03 0.80
CA PHE A 147 -3.40 12.27 0.07
C PHE A 147 -3.30 12.66 -1.39
N LEU A 148 -2.07 12.93 -1.84
CA LEU A 148 -1.73 12.98 -3.25
C LEU A 148 -1.38 11.57 -3.76
N TRP A 149 -2.31 10.92 -4.44
CA TRP A 149 -2.17 9.56 -4.94
C TRP A 149 -1.38 9.50 -6.24
N THR A 150 -0.47 8.53 -6.34
CA THR A 150 0.23 8.15 -7.57
C THR A 150 -0.04 6.68 -7.86
N VAL A 151 -0.89 6.40 -8.84
CA VAL A 151 -1.25 5.02 -9.20
C VAL A 151 -0.44 4.59 -10.42
N MET A 152 0.47 3.64 -10.23
CA MET A 152 1.38 3.19 -11.28
C MET A 152 0.64 2.39 -12.35
N LYS A 153 0.87 2.72 -13.63
CA LYS A 153 0.23 2.01 -14.75
C LYS A 153 0.82 0.61 -14.99
N GLN A 154 2.13 0.47 -14.78
CA GLN A 154 2.81 -0.82 -14.97
C GLN A 154 2.66 -1.71 -13.73
N THR A 155 2.19 -2.94 -13.95
CA THR A 155 1.98 -3.92 -12.88
C THR A 155 3.24 -4.70 -12.53
N LYS A 156 3.23 -5.36 -11.37
CA LYS A 156 4.23 -6.34 -10.94
C LYS A 156 3.68 -7.77 -10.96
N PRO A 157 4.53 -8.80 -11.15
CA PRO A 157 4.07 -10.18 -11.09
C PRO A 157 3.79 -10.63 -9.65
N VAL A 158 2.79 -11.50 -9.49
CA VAL A 158 2.51 -12.23 -8.24
C VAL A 158 2.06 -13.65 -8.57
N THR A 159 2.43 -14.62 -7.75
CA THR A 159 1.99 -16.03 -7.93
C THR A 159 0.65 -16.29 -7.25
N GLN A 160 -0.01 -17.41 -7.61
CA GLN A 160 -1.26 -17.76 -6.96
C GLN A 160 -1.11 -18.04 -5.46
N SER A 161 -0.07 -18.76 -5.05
CA SER A 161 0.20 -19.06 -3.64
C SER A 161 0.42 -17.78 -2.81
N GLN A 162 1.05 -16.76 -3.39
CA GLN A 162 1.18 -15.45 -2.74
C GLN A 162 -0.18 -14.74 -2.61
N ILE A 163 -1.01 -14.75 -3.66
CA ILE A 163 -2.37 -14.20 -3.58
C ILE A 163 -3.16 -14.87 -2.45
N ASP A 164 -3.08 -16.20 -2.34
CA ASP A 164 -3.77 -16.99 -1.31
C ASP A 164 -3.29 -16.63 0.10
N LEU A 165 -2.01 -16.30 0.26
CA LEU A 165 -1.43 -15.83 1.53
C LEU A 165 -2.06 -14.51 1.99
N PHE A 166 -2.16 -13.51 1.11
CA PHE A 166 -2.79 -12.23 1.45
C PHE A 166 -4.31 -12.34 1.65
N THR A 167 -4.95 -13.32 1.01
CA THR A 167 -6.39 -13.58 1.21
C THR A 167 -6.70 -14.04 2.64
N GLN A 168 -5.74 -14.64 3.35
CA GLN A 168 -5.95 -15.12 4.72
C GLN A 168 -6.11 -13.97 5.74
N LEU A 169 -5.47 -12.82 5.52
CA LEU A 169 -5.63 -11.64 6.38
C LEU A 169 -7.04 -11.07 6.29
N ASN A 170 -7.63 -11.12 5.10
CA ASN A 170 -8.98 -10.63 4.85
C ASN A 170 -10.08 -11.60 5.34
N LYS A 171 -9.72 -12.74 5.94
CA LYS A 171 -10.67 -13.74 6.47
C LYS A 171 -10.91 -13.63 7.98
N ASN A 172 -10.20 -12.75 8.69
CA ASN A 172 -10.52 -12.47 10.09
C ASN A 172 -11.69 -11.47 10.12
N VAL A 173 -12.88 -12.06 10.04
CA VAL A 173 -14.17 -11.37 9.95
C VAL A 173 -14.82 -11.31 11.33
N ASP A 174 -15.13 -10.10 11.79
CA ASP A 174 -16.14 -9.90 12.83
C ASP A 174 -17.53 -10.22 12.23
N ASN A 175 -18.25 -11.19 12.82
CA ASN A 175 -19.66 -11.47 12.56
C ASN A 175 -20.09 -11.80 11.10
N GLY A 176 -19.29 -12.57 10.36
CA GLY A 176 -19.76 -13.27 9.15
C GLY A 176 -20.09 -12.40 7.92
N TYR A 177 -19.79 -11.10 7.94
CA TYR A 177 -19.81 -10.25 6.75
C TYR A 177 -18.38 -10.07 6.23
N PRO A 178 -18.02 -10.51 5.02
CA PRO A 178 -16.67 -10.32 4.49
C PRO A 178 -16.36 -8.83 4.30
N PHE A 179 -15.95 -8.16 5.38
CA PHE A 179 -15.22 -6.90 5.32
C PHE A 179 -13.86 -7.25 4.74
N ASN A 180 -13.77 -7.09 3.43
CA ASN A 180 -12.53 -7.25 2.68
C ASN A 180 -11.56 -6.08 2.93
N ASN A 181 -11.67 -5.38 4.08
CA ASN A 181 -10.92 -4.16 4.43
C ASN A 181 -10.76 -3.20 3.25
N ARG A 182 -11.79 -3.13 2.40
CA ARG A 182 -11.82 -2.33 1.20
C ARG A 182 -12.87 -1.25 1.33
N GLN A 183 -12.55 -0.07 0.84
CA GLN A 183 -13.58 0.85 0.39
C GLN A 183 -13.91 0.60 -1.08
N PHE A 184 -15.20 0.64 -1.42
CA PHE A 184 -15.64 0.59 -2.82
C PHE A 184 -15.05 1.77 -3.59
N SER A 185 -14.76 1.59 -4.88
CA SER A 185 -14.31 2.68 -5.74
C SER A 185 -15.30 3.85 -5.65
N GLN A 186 -14.82 5.00 -5.18
CA GLN A 186 -15.64 6.20 -5.03
C GLN A 186 -15.66 7.00 -6.33
N ARG A 187 -16.70 7.82 -6.53
CA ARG A 187 -16.78 8.71 -7.69
C ARG A 187 -15.67 9.76 -7.59
N MET A 188 -14.94 9.98 -8.68
CA MET A 188 -14.09 11.16 -8.79
C MET A 188 -15.00 12.38 -8.96
N ASN A 189 -15.00 13.27 -7.96
CA ASN A 189 -15.58 14.60 -8.12
C ASN A 189 -14.58 15.43 -8.94
N MET A 190 -14.88 15.63 -10.22
CA MET A 190 -14.09 16.53 -11.06
C MET A 190 -14.46 17.98 -10.70
N PRO A 191 -13.48 18.89 -10.55
CA PRO A 191 -13.74 20.32 -10.39
C PRO A 191 -14.35 20.94 -11.64
#